data_AF-A0A350R120-F1
#
_entry.id   AF-A0A350R120-F1
#
_cell.length_a   1.000
_cell.length_b   1.000
_cell.length_c   1.000
_cell.angle_alpha   90.00
_cell.angle_beta   90.00
_cell.angle_gamma   90.00
#
_symmetry.space_group_name_H-M   'P 1'
#
loop_
_entity.id
_entity.type
_entity.pdbx_description
1 polymer ?
#
loop_
_entity_poly.entity_id
_entity_poly.type
_entity_poly.pdbx_seq_one_letter_code
_entity_poly.pdbx_strand_id
1 'polypeptide(L)'
;MNPKDLHSISALDQANASEHLSERERHLVGLAVTLTRGCVYCSGGRIEKALAAGLSQETVTAAVDLTAAVNAGVVVRTALQGIEGKELSSSCDDGTSSAGNLRASVVSSGSSEPG
;
A
#
# COMPACT_ATOMS: atom_id res chain seq x y z
N MET A 1 13.14 17.29 -19.88
CA MET A 1 12.23 16.15 -20.09
C MET A 1 10.81 16.65 -19.88
N ASN A 2 9.93 16.54 -20.87
CA ASN A 2 8.54 16.93 -20.73
C ASN A 2 7.77 15.74 -20.10
N PRO A 3 6.89 15.94 -19.10
CA PRO A 3 6.09 14.85 -18.55
C PRO A 3 5.30 14.07 -19.62
N LYS A 4 4.90 14.73 -20.72
CA LYS A 4 4.20 14.10 -21.84
C LYS A 4 5.05 13.11 -22.64
N ASP A 5 6.37 13.15 -22.48
CA ASP A 5 7.29 12.21 -23.11
C ASP A 5 7.32 10.87 -22.34
N LEU A 6 6.75 10.80 -21.12
CA LEU A 6 6.71 9.59 -20.31
C LEU A 6 5.45 8.78 -20.61
N HIS A 7 5.62 7.56 -21.15
CA HIS A 7 4.52 6.64 -21.42
C HIS A 7 3.64 6.34 -20.20
N SER A 8 4.20 6.41 -18.99
CA SER A 8 3.45 6.24 -17.74
C SER A 8 2.38 7.31 -17.53
N ILE A 9 2.54 8.51 -18.09
CA ILE A 9 1.56 9.59 -17.96
C ILE A 9 0.32 9.31 -18.82
N SER A 10 0.46 8.74 -20.03
CA SER A 10 -0.73 8.39 -20.81
C SER A 10 -1.53 7.24 -20.17
N ALA A 11 -0.84 6.26 -19.56
CA ALA A 11 -1.49 5.20 -18.80
C ALA A 11 -2.23 5.75 -17.57
N LEU A 12 -1.63 6.72 -16.88
CA LEU A 12 -2.27 7.41 -15.75
C LEU A 12 -3.52 8.19 -16.19
N ASP A 13 -3.44 8.90 -17.32
CA ASP A 13 -4.58 9.65 -17.87
C ASP A 13 -5.73 8.72 -18.28
N GLN A 14 -5.42 7.59 -18.91
CA GLN A 14 -6.42 6.56 -19.25
C GLN A 14 -7.06 5.95 -18.00
N ALA A 15 -6.27 5.61 -16.97
CA ALA A 15 -6.80 5.10 -15.71
C ALA A 15 -7.70 6.12 -15.01
N ASN A 16 -7.32 7.41 -15.04
CA ASN A 16 -8.14 8.49 -14.50
C ASN A 16 -9.43 8.73 -15.31
N ALA A 17 -9.44 8.44 -16.61
CA ALA A 17 -10.60 8.64 -17.49
C ALA A 17 -11.70 7.57 -17.35
N SER A 18 -11.51 6.56 -16.48
CA SER A 18 -12.50 5.50 -16.26
C SER A 18 -13.88 6.06 -15.86
N GLU A 19 -14.93 5.55 -16.51
CA GLU A 19 -16.33 5.87 -16.22
C GLU A 19 -16.90 5.07 -15.03
N HIS A 20 -16.18 4.05 -14.55
CA HIS A 20 -16.61 3.21 -13.44
C HIS A 20 -16.42 3.86 -12.07
N LEU A 21 -15.67 4.96 -11.99
CA LEU A 21 -15.47 5.73 -10.77
C LEU A 21 -15.96 7.15 -10.99
N SER A 22 -16.83 7.61 -10.09
CA SER A 22 -17.22 9.01 -10.00
C SER A 22 -15.99 9.90 -9.73
N GLU A 23 -16.14 11.20 -10.00
CA GLU A 23 -15.13 12.20 -9.66
C GLU A 23 -14.81 12.19 -8.15
N ARG A 24 -15.84 12.09 -7.30
CA ARG A 24 -15.68 11.95 -5.85
C ARG A 24 -14.79 10.76 -5.49
N GLU A 25 -15.05 9.58 -6.04
CA GLU A 25 -14.27 8.37 -5.74
C GLU A 25 -12.81 8.51 -6.19
N ARG A 26 -12.57 9.09 -7.38
CA ARG A 26 -11.22 9.34 -7.89
C ARG A 26 -10.42 10.28 -6.98
N HIS A 27 -11.04 11.33 -6.45
CA HIS A 27 -10.39 12.22 -5.47
C HIS A 27 -10.04 11.49 -4.18
N LEU A 28 -10.98 10.72 -3.61
CA LEU A 28 -10.79 10.00 -2.35
C LEU A 28 -9.72 8.90 -2.46
N VAL A 29 -9.75 8.10 -3.52
CA VAL A 29 -8.73 7.06 -3.77
C VAL A 29 -7.37 7.71 -3.98
N GLY A 30 -7.29 8.77 -4.79
CA GLY A 30 -6.05 9.48 -5.03
C GLY A 30 -5.46 10.10 -3.76
N LEU A 31 -6.31 10.69 -2.91
CA LEU A 31 -5.90 11.24 -1.61
C LEU A 31 -5.36 10.13 -0.70
N ALA A 32 -6.09 9.03 -0.53
CA ALA A 32 -5.67 7.90 0.31
C ALA A 32 -4.32 7.33 -0.11
N VAL A 33 -4.11 7.12 -1.42
CA VAL A 33 -2.83 6.63 -1.97
C VAL A 33 -1.69 7.61 -1.68
N THR A 34 -1.91 8.93 -1.79
CA THR A 34 -0.84 9.89 -1.51
C THR A 34 -0.50 10.01 -0.01
N LEU A 35 -1.50 9.87 0.88
CA LEU A 35 -1.30 9.93 2.32
C LEU A 35 -0.42 8.78 2.82
N THR A 36 -0.57 7.56 2.29
CA THR A 36 0.27 6.41 2.68
C THR A 36 1.73 6.57 2.24
N ARG A 37 2.00 7.41 1.24
CA ARG A 37 3.37 7.72 0.79
C ARG A 37 4.05 8.82 1.61
N GLY A 38 3.31 9.61 2.37
CA GLY A 38 3.86 10.63 3.28
C GLY A 38 4.41 11.91 2.61
N CYS A 39 4.03 12.22 1.36
CA CYS A 39 4.49 13.43 0.67
C CYS A 39 3.59 14.64 1.01
N VAL A 40 4.08 15.58 1.84
CA VAL A 40 3.31 16.76 2.28
C VAL A 40 2.75 17.58 1.12
N TYR A 41 3.58 17.89 0.12
CA TYR A 41 3.16 18.66 -1.07
C TYR A 41 2.09 17.92 -1.88
N CYS A 42 2.29 16.63 -2.10
CA CYS A 42 1.38 15.79 -2.88
C CYS A 42 0.03 15.66 -2.18
N SER A 43 0.04 15.42 -0.86
CA SER A 43 -1.17 15.29 -0.04
C SER A 43 -1.92 16.62 0.04
N GLY A 44 -1.23 17.74 0.29
CA GLY A 44 -1.83 19.07 0.29
C GLY A 44 -2.53 19.39 -1.03
N GLY A 45 -1.83 19.19 -2.16
CA GLY A 45 -2.41 19.41 -3.48
C GLY A 45 -3.59 18.47 -3.80
N ARG A 46 -3.64 17.26 -3.24
CA ARG A 46 -4.80 16.36 -3.37
C ARG A 46 -5.99 16.81 -2.52
N ILE A 47 -5.74 17.33 -1.32
CA ILE A 47 -6.77 17.90 -0.44
C ILE A 47 -7.40 19.12 -1.13
N GLU A 48 -6.59 20.06 -1.62
CA GLU A 48 -7.08 21.25 -2.34
C GLU A 48 -7.95 20.88 -3.53
N LYS A 49 -7.51 19.93 -4.36
CA LYS A 49 -8.29 19.44 -5.51
C LYS A 49 -9.61 18.79 -5.10
N ALA A 50 -9.63 18.02 -4.01
CA ALA A 50 -10.85 17.39 -3.50
C ALA A 50 -11.86 18.45 -3.03
N LEU A 51 -11.40 19.44 -2.26
CA LEU A 51 -12.25 20.54 -1.79
C LEU A 51 -12.77 21.38 -2.95
N ALA A 52 -11.92 21.68 -3.95
CA ALA A 52 -12.32 22.41 -5.16
C ALA A 52 -13.35 21.64 -6.00
N ALA A 53 -13.33 20.30 -5.98
CA ALA A 53 -14.34 19.44 -6.59
C ALA A 53 -15.64 19.33 -5.76
N GLY A 54 -15.77 20.10 -4.68
CA GLY A 54 -16.98 20.17 -3.85
C GLY A 54 -17.08 19.13 -2.76
N LEU A 55 -16.01 18.38 -2.46
CA LEU A 55 -16.00 17.49 -1.29
C LEU A 55 -15.91 18.34 -0.02
N SER A 56 -16.68 17.96 0.99
CA SER A 56 -16.68 18.68 2.27
C SER A 56 -15.42 18.38 3.09
N GLN A 57 -15.10 19.28 4.03
CA GLN A 57 -13.98 19.08 4.97
C GLN A 57 -14.17 17.79 5.80
N GLU A 58 -15.40 17.47 6.18
CA GLU A 58 -15.74 16.25 6.92
C GLU A 58 -15.48 15.01 6.08
N THR A 59 -15.80 15.05 4.78
CA THR A 59 -15.50 13.96 3.84
C THR A 59 -13.99 13.73 3.73
N VAL A 60 -13.21 14.81 3.59
CA VAL A 60 -11.74 14.72 3.51
C VAL A 60 -11.16 14.19 4.81
N THR A 61 -11.65 14.67 5.95
CA THR A 61 -11.22 14.23 7.29
C THR A 61 -11.51 12.74 7.49
N ALA A 62 -12.72 12.28 7.14
CA ALA A 62 -13.08 10.87 7.21
C ALA A 62 -12.16 9.99 6.33
N ALA A 63 -11.74 10.48 5.16
CA ALA A 63 -10.80 9.77 4.30
C ALA A 63 -9.38 9.69 4.90
N VAL A 64 -8.93 10.75 5.57
CA VAL A 64 -7.67 10.78 6.31
C VAL A 64 -7.70 9.75 7.45
N ASP A 65 -8.75 9.78 8.27
CA ASP A 65 -8.92 8.87 9.41
C ASP A 65 -8.96 7.41 8.96
N LEU A 66 -9.74 7.11 7.91
CA LEU A 66 -9.81 5.77 7.33
C LEU A 66 -8.44 5.32 6.81
N THR A 67 -7.72 6.20 6.11
CA THR A 67 -6.38 5.88 5.58
C THR A 67 -5.40 5.59 6.70
N ALA A 68 -5.43 6.38 7.78
CA ALA A 68 -4.57 6.19 8.95
C ALA A 68 -4.87 4.84 9.63
N ALA A 69 -6.15 4.50 9.84
CA ALA A 69 -6.55 3.24 10.44
C ALA A 69 -6.13 2.03 9.59
N VAL A 70 -6.34 2.09 8.26
CA VAL A 70 -5.91 1.02 7.34
C VAL A 70 -4.39 0.84 7.38
N ASN A 71 -3.63 1.94 7.36
CA ASN A 71 -2.17 1.89 7.40
C ASN A 71 -1.65 1.34 8.73
N ALA A 72 -2.28 1.69 9.86
CA ALA A 72 -1.99 1.08 11.15
C ALA A 72 -2.29 -0.43 11.16
N GLY A 73 -3.39 -0.85 10.53
CA GLY A 73 -3.70 -2.26 10.34
C GLY A 73 -2.64 -3.04 9.56
N VAL A 74 -2.06 -2.43 8.52
CA VAL A 74 -0.92 -3.01 7.77
C VAL A 74 0.27 -3.22 8.71
N VAL A 75 0.63 -2.24 9.53
CA VAL A 75 1.74 -2.37 10.49
C VAL A 75 1.53 -3.54 11.44
N VAL A 76 0.32 -3.67 12.02
CA VAL A 76 -0.02 -4.78 12.93
C VAL A 76 0.09 -6.12 12.20
N ARG A 77 -0.50 -6.24 11.00
CA ARG A 77 -0.47 -7.49 10.22
C ARG A 77 0.94 -7.88 9.81
N THR A 78 1.77 -6.92 9.40
CA THR A 78 3.18 -7.16 9.06
C THR A 78 3.96 -7.65 10.27
N ALA A 79 3.74 -7.06 11.46
CA ALA A 79 4.38 -7.51 12.69
C ALA A 79 3.96 -8.94 13.06
N LEU A 80 2.66 -9.26 13.00
CA LEU A 80 2.16 -10.62 13.26
C LEU A 80 2.77 -11.65 12.30
N GLN A 81 2.82 -11.37 11.00
CA GLN A 81 3.47 -12.27 10.02
C GLN A 81 4.96 -12.45 10.30
N GLY A 82 5.63 -11.43 10.86
CA GLY A 82 7.02 -11.55 11.30
C GLY A 82 7.19 -12.43 12.55
N ILE A 83 6.27 -12.31 13.51
CA ILE A 83 6.27 -13.08 14.77
C ILE A 83 5.87 -14.54 14.54
N GLU A 84 4.85 -14.79 13.73
CA GLU A 84 4.32 -16.13 13.41
C GLU A 84 5.33 -17.00 12.67
N GLY A 85 6.50 -16.45 12.31
CA GLY A 85 7.58 -17.21 11.69
C GLY A 85 7.11 -17.76 10.36
N LYS A 86 7.09 -16.90 9.33
CA LYS A 86 6.88 -17.38 7.96
C LYS A 86 7.82 -18.56 7.67
N GLU A 87 7.24 -19.76 7.62
CA GLU A 87 7.47 -20.78 6.60
C GLU A 87 7.18 -20.16 5.23
N LEU A 88 7.93 -19.10 4.85
CA LEU A 88 7.98 -18.63 3.47
C LEU A 88 8.91 -19.60 2.76
N SER A 89 8.33 -20.67 2.21
CA SER A 89 8.99 -21.54 1.24
C SER A 89 9.40 -20.82 -0.06
N SER A 90 9.27 -19.50 -0.12
CA SER A 90 10.06 -18.67 -1.01
C SER A 90 10.96 -17.78 -0.17
N SER A 91 12.19 -18.27 0.04
CA SER A 91 13.36 -17.41 -0.04
C SER A 91 13.07 -16.24 -0.98
N CYS A 92 13.24 -15.00 -0.52
CA CYS A 92 13.52 -13.93 -1.47
C CYS A 92 14.93 -14.21 -2.02
N ASP A 93 15.03 -15.21 -2.91
CA ASP A 93 16.10 -15.27 -3.90
C ASP A 93 15.69 -14.28 -5.00
N ASP A 94 15.74 -12.99 -4.67
CA ASP A 94 16.16 -12.07 -5.71
C ASP A 94 17.65 -12.40 -5.93
N GLY A 95 18.02 -12.85 -7.13
CA GLY A 95 19.38 -13.28 -7.50
C GLY A 95 20.44 -12.18 -7.42
N THR A 96 20.26 -11.20 -6.53
CA THR A 96 21.13 -10.07 -6.23
C THR A 96 21.86 -10.19 -4.89
N SER A 97 21.63 -11.24 -4.09
CA SER A 97 22.37 -11.46 -2.84
C SER A 97 23.36 -12.62 -2.98
N SER A 98 24.65 -12.29 -3.01
CA SER A 98 25.74 -13.25 -3.18
C SER A 98 25.82 -14.27 -2.03
N ALA A 99 25.62 -15.55 -2.37
CA ALA A 99 26.24 -16.76 -1.83
C ALA A 99 26.66 -16.78 -0.35
N GLY A 100 25.89 -17.52 0.46
CA GLY A 100 26.25 -17.81 1.86
C GLY A 100 25.47 -19.00 2.46
N ASN A 101 25.44 -20.12 1.73
CA ASN A 101 25.14 -21.50 2.16
C ASN A 101 24.81 -21.72 3.66
N LEU A 102 23.53 -21.94 4.03
CA LEU A 102 23.16 -22.62 5.27
C LEU A 102 22.02 -23.61 5.01
N ARG A 103 22.36 -24.90 5.05
CA ARG A 103 21.41 -26.02 4.94
C ARG A 103 20.57 -26.09 6.21
N ALA A 104 19.25 -25.97 6.07
CA ALA A 104 18.31 -26.29 7.14
C ALA A 104 18.13 -27.81 7.24
N SER A 105 18.63 -28.40 8.32
CA SER A 105 18.30 -29.76 8.75
C SER A 105 17.36 -29.68 9.96
N VAL A 106 16.20 -30.32 9.80
CA VAL A 106 15.41 -31.02 10.82
C VAL A 106 14.80 -30.19 11.95
N VAL A 107 13.46 -30.15 11.98
CA VAL A 107 12.72 -30.65 13.16
C VAL A 107 11.37 -31.22 12.73
N SER A 108 11.25 -32.54 12.87
CA SER A 108 9.97 -33.25 12.93
C SER A 108 9.51 -33.17 14.38
N SER A 109 8.35 -32.55 14.64
CA SER A 109 7.70 -32.59 15.94
C SER A 109 6.36 -33.31 15.78
N GLY A 110 6.37 -34.59 16.15
CA GLY A 110 5.16 -35.40 16.30
C GLY A 110 4.31 -34.91 17.48
N SER A 111 3.01 -34.86 17.26
CA SER A 111 2.01 -34.58 18.28
C SER A 111 1.97 -35.73 19.30
N SER A 112 2.22 -35.41 20.57
CA SER A 112 1.84 -36.23 21.72
C SER A 112 1.11 -35.31 22.69
N GLU A 113 -0.23 -35.41 22.76
CA GLU A 113 -1.02 -34.80 23.82
C GLU A 113 -0.75 -35.49 25.16
N PRO A 114 -0.82 -34.75 26.28
CA PRO A 114 -1.12 -35.34 27.57
C PRO A 114 -2.41 -34.76 28.18
N GLY A 115 -3.28 -35.64 28.68
CA GLY A 115 -4.26 -35.32 29.73
C GLY A 115 -5.71 -35.65 29.42
#